data_AF-A0A838KMQ7-F1
#
_entry.id   AF-A0A838KMQ7-F1
#
_cell.length_a   1.000
_cell.length_b   1.000
_cell.length_c   1.000
_cell.angle_alpha   90.00
_cell.angle_beta   90.00
_cell.angle_gamma   90.00
#
_symmetry.space_group_name_H-M   'P 1'
#
loop_
_entity.id
_entity.type
_entity.pdbx_description
1 polymer ?
#
loop_
_entity_poly.entity_id
_entity_poly.type
_entity_poly.pdbx_seq_one_letter_code
_entity_poly.pdbx_strand_id
1 'polypeptide(L)'
;MSDTRPAPVDQPSRAGRDLPAAIAVAVVLIAVIIASLAFVRDLFLLVVAAAILLGLWEMGKALAHQGTWLPTIPMWAGAVAMIGGAYYGGPDVLLVILAATVLTSMLWRMRRGHPGFVRDVSAAVFCLIYLPFLASFVALLLAPGDGIRRVLTFIAVTIASDIGGYVIGVAFGRHPMAPVISPKKSWEGFAGSLGFCMAAGVACMLYLVDGEWWVGLVLGVVVAAAATLGDLTESLIKRDLGIKDMSQVLPGHGGIMDRLDSLLATVPVVWLVLHFLLPAV
;
A
#
# COMPACT_ATOMS: atom_id res chain seq x y z
N MET A 1 -37.47 24.88 -0.36
CA MET A 1 -36.93 23.89 -1.31
C MET A 1 -36.10 22.91 -0.52
N SER A 2 -36.67 21.76 -0.19
CA SER A 2 -36.01 20.67 0.52
C SER A 2 -35.14 19.87 -0.45
N ASP A 3 -33.81 19.90 -0.25
CA ASP A 3 -32.82 19.16 -1.03
C ASP A 3 -32.86 17.68 -0.62
N THR A 4 -33.79 16.90 -1.18
CA THR A 4 -33.83 15.45 -1.01
C THR A 4 -32.95 14.79 -2.06
N ARG A 5 -31.65 14.68 -1.78
CA ARG A 5 -30.77 13.81 -2.58
C ARG A 5 -31.17 12.36 -2.32
N PRO A 6 -31.41 11.55 -3.38
CA PRO A 6 -31.70 10.13 -3.19
C PRO A 6 -30.48 9.42 -2.56
N ALA A 7 -30.74 8.60 -1.55
CA ALA A 7 -29.72 7.73 -0.96
C ALA A 7 -29.13 6.79 -2.02
N PRO A 8 -27.83 6.44 -1.97
CA PRO A 8 -27.24 5.52 -2.92
C PRO A 8 -27.94 4.16 -2.81
N VAL A 9 -28.45 3.65 -3.94
CA VAL A 9 -28.99 2.30 -4.03
C VAL A 9 -27.83 1.33 -3.86
N ASP A 10 -27.82 0.59 -2.74
CA ASP A 10 -26.91 -0.54 -2.52
C ASP A 10 -27.17 -1.59 -3.60
N GLN A 11 -26.36 -1.57 -4.67
CA GLN A 11 -26.36 -2.66 -5.63
C GLN A 11 -25.77 -3.91 -4.96
N PRO A 12 -26.44 -5.07 -5.05
CA PRO A 12 -26.00 -6.29 -4.40
C PRO A 12 -24.61 -6.67 -4.90
N SER A 13 -23.65 -6.79 -3.97
CA SER A 13 -22.27 -7.15 -4.31
C SER A 13 -22.25 -8.52 -4.99
N ARG A 14 -21.62 -8.62 -6.17
CA ARG A 14 -21.33 -9.87 -6.88
C ARG A 14 -20.30 -10.77 -6.16
N ALA A 15 -20.15 -10.62 -4.84
CA ALA A 15 -19.07 -11.15 -4.01
C ALA A 15 -19.02 -12.69 -3.90
N GLY A 16 -19.99 -13.43 -4.46
CA GLY A 16 -20.06 -14.89 -4.38
C GLY A 16 -19.63 -15.66 -5.63
N ARG A 17 -19.59 -15.05 -6.83
CA ARG A 17 -19.34 -15.79 -8.09
C ARG A 17 -17.86 -15.92 -8.46
N ASP A 18 -17.02 -15.03 -7.94
CA ASP A 18 -15.60 -14.93 -8.33
C ASP A 18 -14.65 -15.44 -7.24
N LEU A 19 -15.15 -16.11 -6.19
CA LEU A 19 -14.33 -16.59 -5.07
C LEU A 19 -13.18 -17.53 -5.52
N PRO A 20 -13.37 -18.48 -6.45
CA PRO A 20 -12.28 -19.32 -6.95
C PRO A 20 -11.25 -18.52 -7.76
N ALA A 21 -11.71 -17.58 -8.58
CA ALA A 21 -10.83 -16.70 -9.37
C ALA A 21 -10.01 -15.80 -8.46
N ALA A 22 -10.63 -15.29 -7.40
CA ALA A 22 -10.00 -14.48 -6.38
C ALA A 22 -8.88 -15.26 -5.65
N ILE A 23 -9.17 -16.48 -5.19
CA ILE A 23 -8.16 -17.32 -4.55
C ILE A 23 -7.01 -17.63 -5.52
N ALA A 24 -7.31 -17.93 -6.79
CA ALA A 24 -6.29 -18.21 -7.79
C ALA A 24 -5.35 -17.01 -8.02
N VAL A 25 -5.90 -15.80 -8.15
CA VAL A 25 -5.08 -14.57 -8.31
C VAL A 25 -4.20 -14.33 -7.08
N ALA A 26 -4.73 -14.49 -5.87
CA ALA A 26 -3.96 -14.33 -4.64
C ALA A 26 -2.81 -15.37 -4.55
N VAL A 27 -3.09 -16.63 -4.85
CA VAL A 27 -2.07 -17.70 -4.87
C VAL A 27 -1.00 -17.43 -5.91
N VAL A 28 -1.38 -17.01 -7.13
CA VAL A 28 -0.43 -16.66 -8.19
C VAL A 28 0.43 -15.46 -7.78
N LEU A 29 -0.15 -14.42 -7.19
CA LEU A 29 0.60 -13.24 -6.75
C LEU A 29 1.61 -13.60 -5.65
N ILE A 30 1.19 -14.39 -4.66
CA ILE A 30 2.08 -14.91 -3.61
C ILE A 30 3.18 -15.79 -4.23
N ALA A 31 2.84 -16.68 -5.16
CA ALA A 31 3.81 -17.53 -5.83
C ALA A 31 4.82 -16.71 -6.64
N VAL A 32 4.39 -15.66 -7.34
CA VAL A 32 5.27 -14.74 -8.06
C VAL A 32 6.18 -13.98 -7.10
N ILE A 33 5.67 -13.51 -5.96
CA ILE A 33 6.48 -12.84 -4.93
C ILE A 33 7.53 -13.81 -4.36
N ILE A 34 7.13 -15.00 -3.94
CA ILE A 34 8.05 -15.99 -3.35
C ILE A 34 9.08 -16.46 -4.39
N ALA A 35 8.64 -16.78 -5.61
CA ALA A 35 9.55 -17.21 -6.67
C ALA A 35 10.54 -16.10 -7.03
N SER A 36 10.08 -14.86 -7.21
CA SER A 36 10.97 -13.75 -7.53
C SER A 36 12.01 -13.49 -6.43
N LEU A 37 11.62 -13.59 -5.15
CA LEU A 37 12.55 -13.50 -4.02
C LEU A 37 13.55 -14.67 -3.98
N ALA A 38 13.17 -15.86 -4.45
CA ALA A 38 14.01 -17.06 -4.43
C ALA A 38 15.05 -17.10 -5.57
N PHE A 39 14.74 -16.54 -6.75
CA PHE A 39 15.62 -16.62 -7.91
C PHE A 39 16.57 -15.42 -8.03
N VAL A 40 16.06 -14.18 -8.05
CA VAL A 40 16.87 -12.96 -8.23
C VAL A 40 16.17 -11.77 -7.57
N ARG A 41 16.86 -11.09 -6.64
CA ARG A 41 16.33 -9.90 -5.93
C ARG A 41 15.82 -8.82 -6.90
N ASP A 42 16.51 -8.63 -8.02
CA ASP A 42 16.11 -7.68 -9.06
C ASP A 42 14.76 -8.02 -9.71
N LEU A 43 14.43 -9.31 -9.87
CA LEU A 43 13.13 -9.72 -10.42
C LEU A 43 11.98 -9.29 -9.51
N PHE A 44 12.17 -9.38 -8.20
CA PHE A 44 11.17 -8.91 -7.24
C PHE A 44 11.01 -7.38 -7.32
N LEU A 45 12.10 -6.62 -7.46
CA LEU A 45 12.02 -5.16 -7.65
C LEU A 45 11.26 -4.79 -8.93
N LEU A 46 11.39 -5.56 -10.01
CA LEU A 46 10.62 -5.38 -11.24
C LEU A 46 9.12 -5.64 -11.02
N VAL A 47 8.76 -6.67 -10.23
CA VAL A 47 7.36 -6.94 -9.88
C VAL A 47 6.78 -5.77 -9.07
N VAL A 48 7.52 -5.27 -8.07
CA VAL A 48 7.10 -4.09 -7.29
C VAL A 48 6.95 -2.88 -8.20
N ALA A 49 7.92 -2.60 -9.08
CA ALA A 49 7.84 -1.49 -10.02
C ALA A 49 6.63 -1.61 -10.95
N ALA A 50 6.34 -2.79 -11.50
CA ALA A 50 5.17 -3.02 -12.33
C ALA A 50 3.85 -2.74 -11.57
N ALA A 51 3.73 -3.23 -10.33
CA ALA A 51 2.57 -2.97 -9.49
C ALA A 51 2.37 -1.47 -9.23
N ILE A 52 3.45 -0.73 -8.93
CA ILE A 52 3.39 0.72 -8.69
C ILE A 52 3.07 1.51 -9.96
N LEU A 53 3.60 1.11 -11.13
CA LEU A 53 3.25 1.75 -12.40
C LEU A 53 1.77 1.56 -12.72
N LEU A 54 1.22 0.38 -12.46
CA LEU A 54 -0.20 0.10 -12.63
C LEU A 54 -1.06 0.89 -11.63
N GLY A 55 -0.65 0.99 -10.36
CA GLY A 55 -1.31 1.84 -9.37
C GLY A 55 -1.29 3.32 -9.74
N LEU A 56 -0.17 3.84 -10.25
CA LEU A 56 -0.07 5.20 -10.78
C LEU A 56 -0.97 5.42 -12.00
N TRP A 57 -1.12 4.41 -12.85
CA TRP A 57 -2.04 4.45 -13.98
C TRP A 57 -3.51 4.50 -13.53
N GLU A 58 -3.90 3.66 -12.57
CA GLU A 58 -5.26 3.65 -12.00
C GLU A 58 -5.59 4.98 -11.33
N MET A 59 -4.70 5.47 -10.46
CA MET A 59 -4.84 6.75 -9.77
C MET A 59 -4.89 7.92 -10.76
N GLY A 60 -4.03 7.90 -11.79
CA GLY A 60 -4.04 8.91 -12.84
C GLY A 60 -5.33 8.93 -13.65
N LYS A 61 -5.92 7.76 -13.94
CA LYS A 61 -7.22 7.67 -14.61
C LYS A 61 -8.34 8.22 -13.71
N ALA A 62 -8.35 7.86 -12.43
CA ALA A 62 -9.35 8.34 -11.48
C ALA A 62 -9.30 9.86 -11.31
N LEU A 63 -8.09 10.43 -11.18
CA LEU A 63 -7.89 11.89 -11.08
C LEU A 63 -8.23 12.61 -12.39
N ALA A 64 -7.99 12.00 -13.55
CA ALA A 64 -8.39 12.55 -14.84
C ALA A 64 -9.91 12.70 -14.97
N HIS A 65 -10.69 11.78 -14.39
CA HIS A 65 -12.16 11.92 -14.33
C HIS A 65 -12.61 13.12 -13.48
N GLN A 66 -11.81 13.53 -12.50
CA GLN A 66 -12.00 14.76 -11.70
C GLN A 66 -11.36 16.00 -12.35
N GLY A 67 -10.97 15.89 -13.62
CA GLY A 67 -10.39 16.98 -14.39
C GLY A 67 -8.94 17.32 -14.02
N THR A 68 -8.26 16.50 -13.21
CA THR A 68 -6.87 16.68 -12.80
C THR A 68 -5.94 15.91 -13.72
N TRP A 69 -4.91 16.56 -14.25
CA TRP A 69 -3.99 15.93 -15.19
C TRP A 69 -2.64 15.63 -14.53
N LEU A 70 -2.18 14.38 -14.62
CA LEU A 70 -0.89 13.97 -14.09
C LEU A 70 0.20 13.90 -15.18
N PRO A 71 1.43 14.35 -14.90
CA PRO A 71 2.57 14.19 -15.79
C PRO A 71 3.09 12.73 -15.74
N THR A 72 2.36 11.82 -16.37
CA THR A 72 2.58 10.37 -16.25
C THR A 72 4.00 9.92 -16.60
N ILE A 73 4.59 10.44 -17.68
CA ILE A 73 5.93 10.03 -18.16
C ILE A 73 7.03 10.25 -17.10
N PRO A 74 7.27 11.48 -16.60
CA PRO A 74 8.28 11.68 -15.56
C PRO A 74 7.93 10.94 -14.27
N MET A 75 6.65 10.78 -13.93
CA MET A 75 6.24 10.02 -12.74
C MET A 75 6.58 8.54 -12.85
N TRP A 76 6.39 7.92 -14.02
CA TRP A 76 6.70 6.51 -14.26
C TRP A 76 8.21 6.27 -14.24
N ALA A 77 8.98 7.13 -14.92
CA ALA A 77 10.44 7.07 -14.88
C ALA A 77 10.97 7.25 -13.45
N GLY A 78 10.41 8.22 -12.72
CA GLY A 78 10.74 8.45 -11.32
C GLY A 78 10.37 7.30 -10.40
N ALA A 79 9.23 6.63 -10.63
CA ALA A 79 8.83 5.46 -9.84
C ALA A 79 9.83 4.31 -9.95
N VAL A 80 10.25 3.97 -11.17
CA VAL A 80 11.27 2.94 -11.41
C VAL A 80 12.62 3.36 -10.81
N ALA A 81 13.00 4.62 -10.99
CA ALA A 81 14.24 5.17 -10.43
C ALA A 81 14.23 5.17 -8.89
N MET A 82 13.11 5.48 -8.24
CA MET A 82 12.98 5.47 -6.78
C MET A 82 13.17 4.06 -6.21
N ILE A 83 12.52 3.06 -6.81
CA ILE A 83 12.63 1.67 -6.36
C ILE A 83 14.06 1.14 -6.53
N GLY A 84 14.66 1.35 -7.70
CA GLY A 84 16.05 0.95 -7.96
C GLY A 84 17.04 1.73 -7.09
N GLY A 85 16.88 3.05 -7.00
CA GLY A 85 17.74 3.93 -6.21
C GLY A 85 17.67 3.65 -4.72
N ALA A 86 16.50 3.28 -4.20
CA ALA A 86 16.35 2.82 -2.83
C ALA A 86 17.15 1.53 -2.57
N TYR A 87 17.06 0.54 -3.47
CA TYR A 87 17.79 -0.72 -3.31
C TYR A 87 19.31 -0.55 -3.39
N TYR A 88 19.80 0.18 -4.40
CA TYR A 88 21.23 0.29 -4.69
C TYR A 88 21.93 1.45 -3.96
N GLY A 89 21.19 2.51 -3.63
CA GLY A 89 21.71 3.76 -3.09
C GLY A 89 21.18 4.16 -1.72
N GLY A 90 20.22 3.40 -1.18
CA GLY A 90 19.66 3.65 0.15
C GLY A 90 18.71 4.87 0.22
N PRO A 91 18.39 5.33 1.45
CA PRO A 91 17.36 6.33 1.67
C PRO A 91 17.73 7.72 1.12
N ASP A 92 19.01 8.10 1.13
CA ASP A 92 19.46 9.40 0.63
C ASP A 92 19.24 9.53 -0.88
N VAL A 93 19.60 8.47 -1.62
CA VAL A 93 19.37 8.42 -3.08
C VAL A 93 17.88 8.41 -3.40
N LEU A 94 17.07 7.70 -2.62
CA LEU A 94 15.61 7.73 -2.75
C LEU A 94 15.05 9.17 -2.62
N LEU A 95 15.51 9.94 -1.63
CA LEU A 95 15.08 11.33 -1.43
C LEU A 95 15.51 12.25 -2.59
N VAL A 96 16.73 12.08 -3.08
CA VAL A 96 17.23 12.84 -4.24
C VAL A 96 16.40 12.55 -5.48
N ILE A 97 16.09 11.27 -5.74
CA ILE A 97 15.26 10.87 -6.88
C ILE A 97 13.83 11.37 -6.74
N LEU A 98 13.24 11.33 -5.53
CA LEU A 98 11.92 11.92 -5.27
C LEU A 98 11.93 13.41 -5.61
N ALA A 99 12.89 14.18 -5.10
CA ALA A 99 13.00 15.62 -5.35
C ALA A 99 13.18 15.91 -6.85
N ALA A 100 14.05 15.16 -7.53
CA ALA A 100 14.24 15.28 -8.98
C ALA A 100 12.96 14.92 -9.77
N THR A 101 12.22 13.90 -9.34
CA THR A 101 10.96 13.49 -9.98
C THR A 101 9.87 14.54 -9.80
N VAL A 102 9.77 15.14 -8.61
CA VAL A 102 8.84 16.25 -8.35
C VAL A 102 9.19 17.44 -9.24
N LEU A 103 10.46 17.86 -9.28
CA LEU A 103 10.90 18.98 -10.09
C LEU A 103 10.65 18.73 -11.58
N THR A 104 11.02 17.57 -12.10
CA THR A 104 10.79 17.21 -13.51
C THR A 104 9.30 17.13 -13.83
N SER A 105 8.46 16.64 -12.93
CA SER A 105 7.00 16.63 -13.07
C SER A 105 6.41 18.05 -13.13
N MET A 106 6.91 18.97 -12.30
CA MET A 106 6.54 20.38 -12.34
C MET A 106 6.92 21.03 -13.67
N LEU A 107 8.18 20.87 -14.08
CA LEU A 107 8.68 21.41 -15.36
C LEU A 107 7.92 20.83 -16.56
N TRP A 108 7.59 19.54 -16.52
CA TRP A 108 6.78 18.89 -17.54
C TRP A 108 5.37 19.48 -17.60
N ARG A 109 4.76 19.72 -16.43
CA ARG A 109 3.42 20.32 -16.34
C ARG A 109 3.37 21.77 -16.84
N MET A 110 4.47 22.53 -16.74
CA MET A 110 4.55 23.92 -17.24
C MET A 110 4.27 24.02 -18.75
N ARG A 111 4.56 22.96 -19.53
CA ARG A 111 4.30 22.92 -20.98
C ARG A 111 2.82 23.08 -21.35
N ARG A 112 1.89 22.88 -20.40
CA ARG A 112 0.44 23.03 -20.59
C ARG A 112 -0.11 24.38 -20.10
N GLY A 113 0.76 25.32 -19.71
CA GLY A 113 0.36 26.63 -19.19
C GLY A 113 -0.16 26.60 -17.75
N HIS A 114 -0.63 27.76 -17.27
CA HIS A 114 -1.00 28.00 -15.87
C HIS A 114 -2.36 27.42 -15.39
N PRO A 115 -3.40 27.20 -16.22
CA PRO A 115 -4.69 26.74 -15.71
C PRO A 115 -4.56 25.40 -14.99
N GLY A 116 -5.04 25.32 -13.74
CA GLY A 116 -4.98 24.09 -12.94
C GLY A 116 -3.57 23.65 -12.52
N PHE A 117 -2.53 24.46 -12.72
CA PHE A 117 -1.13 24.07 -12.46
C PHE A 117 -0.91 23.56 -11.03
N VAL A 118 -1.33 24.34 -10.02
CA VAL A 118 -1.13 23.96 -8.60
C VAL A 118 -1.88 22.68 -8.26
N ARG A 119 -3.13 22.53 -8.72
CA ARG A 119 -3.93 21.31 -8.51
C ARG A 119 -3.24 20.08 -9.08
N ASP A 120 -2.79 20.16 -10.34
CA ASP A 120 -2.16 19.04 -11.05
C ASP A 120 -0.80 18.67 -10.44
N VAL A 121 0.00 19.68 -10.03
CA VAL A 121 1.29 19.45 -9.35
C VAL A 121 1.07 18.87 -7.95
N SER A 122 0.13 19.41 -7.16
CA SER A 122 -0.18 18.87 -5.83
C SER A 122 -0.66 17.43 -5.90
N ALA A 123 -1.50 17.10 -6.89
CA ALA A 123 -1.94 15.74 -7.14
C ALA A 123 -0.77 14.83 -7.57
N ALA A 124 0.15 15.32 -8.41
CA ALA A 124 1.34 14.58 -8.80
C ALA A 124 2.27 14.30 -7.60
N VAL A 125 2.53 15.31 -6.76
CA VAL A 125 3.33 15.15 -5.54
C VAL A 125 2.68 14.16 -4.58
N PHE A 126 1.36 14.29 -4.36
CA PHE A 126 0.59 13.33 -3.57
C PHE A 126 0.75 11.91 -4.10
N CYS A 127 0.56 11.69 -5.40
CA CYS A 127 0.70 10.36 -6.01
C CYS A 127 2.13 9.84 -5.90
N LEU A 128 3.15 10.67 -6.09
CA LEU A 128 4.56 10.27 -5.98
C LEU A 128 4.93 9.87 -4.55
N ILE A 129 4.44 10.60 -3.55
CA ILE A 129 4.69 10.27 -2.16
C ILE A 129 3.93 8.99 -1.80
N TYR A 130 2.64 8.94 -2.09
CA TYR A 130 1.75 7.86 -1.64
C TYR A 130 2.08 6.51 -2.28
N LEU A 131 2.40 6.47 -3.58
CA LEU A 131 2.67 5.23 -4.31
C LEU A 131 4.16 4.88 -4.36
N PRO A 132 4.99 5.44 -5.26
CA PRO A 132 6.35 4.96 -5.45
C PRO A 132 7.27 5.23 -4.27
N PHE A 133 7.15 6.36 -3.57
CA PHE A 133 8.02 6.65 -2.44
C PHE A 133 7.76 5.69 -1.27
N LEU A 134 6.49 5.50 -0.84
CA LEU A 134 6.18 4.52 0.21
C LEU A 134 6.56 3.10 -0.22
N ALA A 135 6.25 2.70 -1.46
CA ALA A 135 6.62 1.38 -1.98
C ALA A 135 8.14 1.12 -2.01
N SER A 136 8.95 2.17 -2.19
CA SER A 136 10.41 2.05 -2.22
C SER A 136 11.01 1.60 -0.88
N PHE A 137 10.27 1.68 0.23
CA PHE A 137 10.70 1.07 1.49
C PHE A 137 10.73 -0.46 1.43
N VAL A 138 9.99 -1.10 0.51
CA VAL A 138 10.14 -2.54 0.23
C VAL A 138 11.55 -2.82 -0.31
N ALA A 139 12.05 -1.96 -1.19
CA ALA A 139 13.39 -2.07 -1.73
C ALA A 139 14.46 -1.84 -0.65
N LEU A 140 14.25 -0.88 0.25
CA LEU A 140 15.12 -0.67 1.41
C LEU A 140 15.10 -1.84 2.40
N LEU A 141 13.97 -2.53 2.57
CA LEU A 141 13.89 -3.76 3.36
C LEU A 141 14.67 -4.91 2.74
N LEU A 142 14.70 -4.98 1.40
CA LEU A 142 15.36 -6.06 0.66
C LEU A 142 16.88 -5.86 0.50
N ALA A 143 17.38 -4.62 0.58
CA ALA A 143 18.78 -4.29 0.32
C ALA A 143 19.79 -5.00 1.25
N PRO A 144 19.55 -5.12 2.58
CA PRO A 144 20.43 -5.86 3.49
C PRO A 144 20.62 -7.34 3.13
N GLY A 145 21.65 -7.98 3.70
CA GLY A 145 21.96 -9.40 3.48
C GLY A 145 20.80 -10.34 3.84
N ASP A 146 20.11 -10.02 4.94
CA ASP A 146 18.92 -10.68 5.46
C ASP A 146 17.60 -10.16 4.86
N GLY A 147 17.66 -9.34 3.80
CA GLY A 147 16.51 -8.58 3.30
C GLY A 147 15.30 -9.43 2.88
N ILE A 148 15.51 -10.67 2.42
CA ILE A 148 14.41 -11.61 2.12
C ILE A 148 13.59 -11.90 3.40
N ARG A 149 14.25 -12.13 4.54
CA ARG A 149 13.60 -12.41 5.82
C ARG A 149 12.83 -11.19 6.32
N ARG A 150 13.36 -9.99 6.08
CA ARG A 150 12.69 -8.71 6.40
C ARG A 150 11.43 -8.49 5.57
N VAL A 151 11.49 -8.75 4.25
CA VAL A 151 10.32 -8.67 3.35
C VAL A 151 9.27 -9.72 3.70
N LEU A 152 9.68 -10.95 4.00
CA LEU A 152 8.76 -12.00 4.45
C LEU A 152 8.08 -11.65 5.78
N THR A 153 8.82 -11.05 6.72
CA THR A 153 8.27 -10.53 7.98
C THR A 153 7.24 -9.45 7.72
N PHE A 154 7.54 -8.49 6.85
CA PHE A 154 6.60 -7.46 6.43
C PHE A 154 5.29 -8.07 5.89
N ILE A 155 5.39 -9.01 4.94
CA ILE A 155 4.22 -9.66 4.35
C ILE A 155 3.42 -10.43 5.42
N ALA A 156 4.10 -11.21 6.27
CA ALA A 156 3.46 -12.04 7.27
C ALA A 156 2.68 -11.21 8.31
N VAL A 157 3.28 -10.14 8.82
CA VAL A 157 2.62 -9.29 9.84
C VAL A 157 1.47 -8.49 9.23
N THR A 158 1.60 -8.00 8.00
CA THR A 158 0.48 -7.30 7.33
C THR A 158 -0.69 -8.24 7.06
N ILE A 159 -0.45 -9.46 6.57
CA ILE A 159 -1.50 -10.48 6.40
C ILE A 159 -2.15 -10.84 7.73
N ALA A 160 -1.37 -10.94 8.82
CA ALA A 160 -1.90 -11.18 10.15
C ALA A 160 -2.86 -10.06 10.61
N SER A 161 -2.60 -8.81 10.21
CA SER A 161 -3.47 -7.67 10.48
C SER A 161 -4.86 -7.84 9.87
N ASP A 162 -4.90 -8.19 8.58
CA ASP A 162 -6.14 -8.37 7.83
C ASP A 162 -6.93 -9.57 8.35
N ILE A 163 -6.24 -10.68 8.62
CA ILE A 163 -6.87 -11.89 9.18
C ILE A 163 -7.44 -11.61 10.57
N GLY A 164 -6.65 -11.04 11.47
CA GLY A 164 -7.10 -10.73 12.84
C GLY A 164 -8.27 -9.75 12.85
N GLY A 165 -8.20 -8.73 11.99
CA GLY A 165 -9.24 -7.73 11.81
C GLY A 165 -10.54 -8.31 11.30
N TYR A 166 -10.45 -9.18 10.28
CA TYR A 166 -11.60 -9.86 9.70
C TYR A 166 -12.23 -10.86 10.68
N VAL A 167 -11.44 -11.75 11.28
CA VAL A 167 -11.93 -12.82 12.16
C VAL A 167 -12.64 -12.23 13.38
N ILE A 168 -12.00 -11.29 14.08
CA ILE A 168 -12.59 -10.68 15.27
C ILE A 168 -13.68 -9.67 14.89
N GLY A 169 -13.51 -8.93 13.80
CA GLY A 169 -14.51 -8.00 13.31
C GLY A 169 -15.83 -8.67 12.92
N VAL A 170 -15.78 -9.83 12.27
CA VAL A 170 -16.98 -10.60 11.90
C VAL A 170 -17.62 -11.28 13.10
N ALA A 171 -16.80 -11.87 13.99
CA ALA A 171 -17.33 -12.63 15.13
C ALA A 171 -17.87 -11.72 16.26
N PHE A 172 -17.24 -10.57 16.49
CA PHE A 172 -17.48 -9.73 17.67
C PHE A 172 -17.67 -8.24 17.36
N GLY A 173 -17.62 -7.82 16.09
CA GLY A 173 -17.74 -6.41 15.72
C GLY A 173 -19.09 -5.81 16.11
N ARG A 174 -19.04 -4.84 17.02
CA ARG A 174 -20.24 -4.12 17.50
C ARG A 174 -20.09 -2.62 17.40
N HIS A 175 -18.88 -2.10 17.57
CA HIS A 175 -18.64 -0.66 17.62
C HIS A 175 -17.86 -0.20 16.37
N PRO A 176 -18.52 0.47 15.41
CA PRO A 176 -17.83 1.00 14.24
C PRO A 176 -16.76 2.02 14.65
N MET A 177 -15.56 1.87 14.08
CA MET A 177 -14.43 2.76 14.35
C MET A 177 -14.52 4.06 13.56
N ALA A 178 -14.89 3.98 12.29
CA ALA A 178 -14.95 5.14 11.38
C ALA A 178 -16.28 5.14 10.61
N PRO A 179 -17.42 5.47 11.26
CA PRO A 179 -18.75 5.32 10.67
C PRO A 179 -18.91 6.09 9.35
N VAL A 180 -18.31 7.29 9.29
CA VAL A 180 -18.40 8.14 8.10
C VAL A 180 -17.54 7.59 6.97
N ILE A 181 -16.39 6.95 7.23
CA ILE A 181 -15.37 6.59 6.21
C ILE A 181 -15.45 5.10 5.83
N SER A 182 -15.58 4.22 6.81
CA SER A 182 -15.66 2.78 6.61
C SER A 182 -16.59 2.17 7.69
N PRO A 183 -17.91 2.07 7.41
CA PRO A 183 -18.88 1.58 8.38
C PRO A 183 -18.63 0.14 8.85
N LYS A 184 -17.88 -0.64 8.06
CA LYS A 184 -17.59 -2.05 8.32
C LYS A 184 -16.39 -2.28 9.25
N LYS A 185 -15.54 -1.27 9.49
CA LYS A 185 -14.41 -1.39 10.42
C LYS A 185 -14.88 -1.17 11.84
N SER A 186 -14.57 -2.09 12.75
CA SER A 186 -14.93 -2.05 14.17
C SER A 186 -13.71 -1.92 15.08
N TRP A 187 -13.91 -1.37 16.28
CA TRP A 187 -12.89 -1.33 17.33
C TRP A 187 -12.49 -2.74 17.79
N GLU A 188 -13.44 -3.68 17.84
CA GLU A 188 -13.14 -5.07 18.15
C GLU A 188 -12.26 -5.71 17.07
N GLY A 189 -12.56 -5.45 15.79
CA GLY A 189 -11.72 -5.90 14.68
C GLY A 189 -10.29 -5.37 14.82
N PHE A 190 -10.13 -4.08 15.11
CA PHE A 190 -8.80 -3.50 15.32
C PHE A 190 -8.05 -4.16 16.49
N ALA A 191 -8.72 -4.46 17.61
CA ALA A 191 -8.10 -5.20 18.70
C ALA A 191 -7.65 -6.62 18.27
N GLY A 192 -8.42 -7.26 17.37
CA GLY A 192 -8.03 -8.50 16.70
C GLY A 192 -6.79 -8.35 15.83
N SER A 193 -6.76 -7.36 14.95
CA SER A 193 -5.57 -7.02 14.15
C SER A 193 -4.34 -6.80 15.03
N LEU A 194 -4.49 -6.06 16.13
CA LEU A 194 -3.41 -5.80 17.08
C LEU A 194 -2.85 -7.09 17.68
N GLY A 195 -3.73 -7.96 18.21
CA GLY A 195 -3.32 -9.24 18.79
C GLY A 195 -2.61 -10.16 17.81
N PHE A 196 -3.16 -10.30 16.60
CA PHE A 196 -2.58 -11.15 15.55
C PHE A 196 -1.25 -10.59 15.03
N CYS A 197 -1.15 -9.27 14.82
CA CYS A 197 0.10 -8.63 14.43
C CYS A 197 1.20 -8.81 15.49
N MET A 198 0.88 -8.67 16.78
CA MET A 198 1.85 -8.89 17.86
C MET A 198 2.33 -10.35 17.89
N ALA A 199 1.42 -11.33 17.78
CA ALA A 199 1.77 -12.74 17.74
C ALA A 199 2.64 -13.08 16.52
N ALA A 200 2.24 -12.61 15.33
CA ALA A 200 3.00 -12.82 14.10
C ALA A 200 4.36 -12.11 14.14
N GLY A 201 4.42 -10.89 14.67
CA GLY A 201 5.66 -10.13 14.84
C GLY A 201 6.65 -10.84 15.76
N VAL A 202 6.18 -11.31 16.93
CA VAL A 202 7.00 -12.12 17.85
C VAL A 202 7.50 -13.39 17.16
N ALA A 203 6.63 -14.11 16.45
CA ALA A 203 7.03 -15.32 15.73
C ALA A 203 8.07 -15.03 14.63
N CYS A 204 7.91 -13.95 13.86
CA CYS A 204 8.87 -13.59 12.83
C CYS A 204 10.23 -13.18 13.42
N MET A 205 10.24 -12.42 14.52
CA MET A 205 11.50 -12.08 15.19
C MET A 205 12.23 -13.33 15.67
N LEU A 206 11.54 -14.24 16.36
CA LEU A 206 12.16 -15.43 16.96
C LEU A 206 12.59 -16.49 15.93
N TYR A 207 11.84 -16.65 14.84
CA TYR A 207 12.02 -17.80 13.94
C TYR A 207 12.51 -17.43 12.53
N LEU A 208 12.46 -16.15 12.14
CA LEU A 208 12.78 -15.75 10.76
C LEU A 208 13.97 -14.77 10.69
N VAL A 209 14.02 -13.78 11.58
CA VAL A 209 15.02 -12.69 11.53
C VAL A 209 16.00 -12.72 12.70
N ASP A 210 15.95 -13.75 13.54
CA ASP A 210 16.85 -13.95 14.68
C ASP A 210 16.92 -12.74 15.64
N GLY A 211 15.79 -12.06 15.83
CA GLY A 211 15.61 -10.87 16.65
C GLY A 211 14.97 -11.13 18.02
N GLU A 212 14.89 -10.09 18.85
CA GLU A 212 14.26 -10.19 20.16
C GLU A 212 12.72 -10.13 20.10
N TRP A 213 12.05 -10.91 20.94
CA TRP A 213 10.58 -11.02 20.96
C TRP A 213 9.87 -9.67 21.16
N TRP A 214 10.43 -8.76 21.96
CA TRP A 214 9.81 -7.47 22.23
C TRP A 214 9.82 -6.54 21.01
N VAL A 215 10.81 -6.68 20.12
CA VAL A 215 10.83 -5.99 18.82
C VAL A 215 9.62 -6.44 17.99
N GLY A 216 9.26 -7.72 18.09
CA GLY A 216 8.07 -8.29 17.44
C GLY A 216 6.76 -7.72 17.97
N LEU A 217 6.68 -7.42 19.28
CA LEU A 217 5.53 -6.73 19.86
C LEU A 217 5.41 -5.29 19.34
N VAL A 218 6.51 -4.53 19.35
CA VAL A 218 6.55 -3.16 18.83
C VAL A 218 6.15 -3.16 17.35
N LEU A 219 6.72 -4.07 16.56
CA LEU A 219 6.38 -4.26 15.15
C LEU A 219 4.88 -4.52 14.97
N GLY A 220 4.30 -5.43 15.77
CA GLY A 220 2.89 -5.76 15.68
C GLY A 220 1.97 -4.56 15.96
N VAL A 221 2.30 -3.76 16.98
CA VAL A 221 1.55 -2.55 17.33
C VAL A 221 1.57 -1.54 16.19
N VAL A 222 2.76 -1.22 15.67
CA VAL A 222 2.88 -0.20 14.61
C VAL A 222 2.27 -0.66 13.29
N VAL A 223 2.37 -1.94 12.95
CA VAL A 223 1.77 -2.50 11.72
C VAL A 223 0.25 -2.49 11.81
N ALA A 224 -0.34 -2.91 12.93
CA ALA A 224 -1.80 -2.87 13.09
C ALA A 224 -2.35 -1.44 12.95
N ALA A 225 -1.68 -0.45 13.53
CA ALA A 225 -2.04 0.95 13.39
C ALA A 225 -1.89 1.44 11.95
N ALA A 226 -0.73 1.19 11.33
CA ALA A 226 -0.43 1.63 9.97
C ALA A 226 -1.34 0.99 8.92
N ALA A 227 -1.59 -0.32 8.99
CA ALA A 227 -2.52 -1.03 8.09
C ALA A 227 -3.92 -0.42 8.19
N THR A 228 -4.40 -0.20 9.42
CA THR A 228 -5.73 0.38 9.63
C THR A 228 -5.83 1.80 9.07
N LEU A 229 -4.81 2.63 9.27
CA LEU A 229 -4.74 3.98 8.73
C LEU A 229 -4.63 3.99 7.19
N GLY A 230 -3.89 3.04 6.61
CA GLY A 230 -3.78 2.84 5.16
C GLY A 230 -5.14 2.62 4.53
N ASP A 231 -5.88 1.62 5.00
CA ASP A 231 -7.23 1.29 4.49
C ASP A 231 -8.23 2.44 4.65
N LEU A 232 -8.13 3.21 5.75
CA LEU A 232 -8.99 4.37 5.97
C LEU A 232 -8.63 5.52 5.01
N THR A 233 -7.34 5.73 4.75
CA THR A 233 -6.85 6.72 3.80
C THR A 233 -7.30 6.38 2.38
N GLU A 234 -7.12 5.14 1.96
CA GLU A 234 -7.68 4.53 0.75
C GLU A 234 -9.19 4.82 0.64
N SER A 235 -9.95 4.46 1.68
CA SER A 235 -11.40 4.65 1.70
C SER A 235 -11.80 6.11 1.54
N LEU A 236 -11.04 7.04 2.13
CA LEU A 236 -11.23 8.47 1.97
C LEU A 236 -10.95 8.93 0.54
N ILE A 237 -9.84 8.50 -0.06
CA ILE A 237 -9.49 8.86 -1.44
C ILE A 237 -10.60 8.40 -2.40
N LYS A 238 -11.07 7.16 -2.26
CA LYS A 238 -12.15 6.62 -3.11
C LYS A 238 -13.43 7.45 -3.01
N ARG A 239 -13.80 7.84 -1.79
CA ARG A 239 -14.98 8.68 -1.52
C ARG A 239 -14.85 10.09 -2.10
N ASP A 240 -13.68 10.70 -1.96
CA ASP A 240 -13.40 12.02 -2.53
C ASP A 240 -13.47 11.99 -4.06
N LEU A 241 -12.94 10.92 -4.66
CA LEU A 241 -13.02 10.68 -6.10
C LEU A 241 -14.40 10.23 -6.59
N GLY A 242 -15.36 9.98 -5.70
CA GLY A 242 -16.72 9.53 -6.05
C GLY A 242 -16.77 8.14 -6.67
N ILE A 243 -15.73 7.32 -6.47
CA ILE A 243 -15.61 5.96 -7.01
C ILE A 243 -15.62 4.94 -5.87
N LYS A 244 -16.09 3.72 -6.16
CA LYS A 244 -16.10 2.63 -5.18
C LYS A 244 -14.86 1.75 -5.28
N ASP A 245 -14.46 1.42 -6.51
CA ASP A 245 -13.29 0.60 -6.83
C ASP A 245 -12.41 1.40 -7.79
N MET A 246 -11.08 1.33 -7.64
CA MET A 246 -10.14 2.13 -8.44
C MET A 246 -10.12 1.70 -9.92
N SER A 247 -10.31 0.40 -10.17
CA SER A 247 -10.41 -0.18 -11.51
C SER A 247 -10.95 -1.62 -11.45
N GLN A 248 -11.06 -2.28 -12.61
CA GLN A 248 -11.37 -3.71 -12.74
C GLN A 248 -10.22 -4.46 -13.43
N VAL A 249 -8.97 -4.10 -13.14
CA VAL A 249 -7.79 -4.71 -13.79
C VAL A 249 -7.65 -6.18 -13.43
N LEU A 250 -7.96 -6.55 -12.18
CA LEU A 250 -7.85 -7.93 -11.71
C LEU A 250 -9.24 -8.57 -11.58
N PRO A 251 -9.54 -9.64 -12.37
CA PRO A 251 -10.81 -10.36 -12.29
C PRO A 251 -11.09 -10.85 -10.86
N GLY A 252 -12.21 -10.43 -10.28
CA GLY A 252 -12.61 -10.82 -8.92
C GLY A 252 -11.81 -10.15 -7.78
N HIS A 253 -10.91 -9.21 -8.06
CA HIS A 253 -10.03 -8.58 -7.05
C HIS A 253 -10.03 -7.05 -7.04
N GLY A 254 -10.64 -6.39 -8.02
CA GLY A 254 -10.70 -4.93 -8.11
C GLY A 254 -9.47 -4.34 -8.81
N GLY A 255 -9.04 -3.15 -8.38
CA GLY A 255 -7.81 -2.52 -8.85
C GLY A 255 -6.57 -3.07 -8.14
N ILE A 256 -5.40 -2.76 -8.70
CA ILE A 256 -4.12 -3.01 -8.02
C ILE A 256 -3.99 -2.09 -6.81
N MET A 257 -4.50 -0.87 -6.91
CA MET A 257 -4.48 0.10 -5.82
C MET A 257 -5.21 -0.41 -4.57
N ASP A 258 -6.35 -1.10 -4.75
CA ASP A 258 -7.12 -1.73 -3.64
C ASP A 258 -6.36 -2.86 -2.91
N ARG A 259 -5.16 -3.22 -3.39
CA ARG A 259 -4.28 -4.24 -2.78
C ARG A 259 -2.99 -3.66 -2.22
N LEU A 260 -2.61 -2.47 -2.69
CA LEU A 260 -1.41 -1.79 -2.25
C LEU A 260 -1.69 -0.91 -1.02
N ASP A 261 -2.93 -0.52 -0.76
CA ASP A 261 -3.32 0.42 0.29
C ASP A 261 -2.77 0.13 1.70
N SER A 262 -3.04 -1.06 2.22
CA SER A 262 -2.59 -1.47 3.53
C SER A 262 -1.07 -1.70 3.55
N LEU A 263 -0.53 -2.19 2.44
CA LEU A 263 0.90 -2.49 2.25
C LEU A 263 1.76 -1.21 2.19
N LEU A 264 1.28 -0.17 1.51
CA LEU A 264 2.00 1.10 1.34
C LEU A 264 2.13 1.85 2.66
N ALA A 265 1.08 1.83 3.50
CA ALA A 265 1.14 2.46 4.82
C ALA A 265 2.00 1.67 5.81
N THR A 266 2.04 0.34 5.69
CA THR A 266 2.76 -0.53 6.63
C THR A 266 4.25 -0.65 6.34
N VAL A 267 4.66 -0.68 5.06
CA VAL A 267 6.07 -0.94 4.73
C VAL A 267 7.08 0.06 5.34
N PRO A 268 6.83 1.39 5.40
CA PRO A 268 7.79 2.32 5.96
C PRO A 268 7.94 2.14 7.47
N VAL A 269 6.86 1.83 8.19
CA VAL A 269 6.94 1.60 9.64
C VAL A 269 7.65 0.28 9.96
N VAL A 270 7.46 -0.76 9.14
CA VAL A 270 8.23 -2.00 9.26
C VAL A 270 9.71 -1.74 9.00
N TRP A 271 10.04 -1.00 7.94
CA TRP A 271 11.42 -0.62 7.66
C TRP A 271 12.04 0.16 8.81
N LEU A 272 11.36 1.17 9.37
CA LEU A 272 11.87 1.93 10.51
C LEU A 272 12.16 1.04 11.72
N VAL A 273 11.21 0.19 12.11
CA VAL A 273 11.38 -0.73 13.24
C VAL A 273 12.56 -1.66 13.01
N LEU A 274 12.62 -2.33 11.86
CA LEU A 274 13.68 -3.30 11.58
C LEU A 274 15.04 -2.62 11.34
N HIS A 275 15.08 -1.42 10.78
CA HIS A 275 16.33 -0.70 10.54
C HIS A 275 16.97 -0.23 11.85
N PHE A 276 16.18 0.30 12.78
CA PHE A 276 16.70 0.85 14.04
C PHE A 276 16.82 -0.18 15.17
N LEU A 277 15.90 -1.15 15.25
CA LEU A 277 15.86 -2.11 16.36
C LEU A 277 16.44 -3.49 16.00
N LEU A 278 16.71 -3.73 14.71
CA LEU A 278 17.35 -4.95 14.23
C LEU A 278 18.48 -4.59 13.24
N PRO A 279 19.59 -4.01 13.74
CA PRO A 279 20.69 -3.60 12.89
C PRO A 279 21.16 -4.78 12.04
N ALA A 280 21.29 -4.55 10.74
CA ALA A 280 21.65 -5.59 9.79
C ALA A 280 23.00 -6.22 10.16
N VAL A 281 23.05 -7.55 10.15
CA VAL A 281 24.29 -8.34 10.27
C VAL A 281 24.99 -8.40 8.92
#